data_AF-A0A7S3FE74-F1
#
_entry.id   AF-A0A7S3FE74-F1
#
_cell.length_a   1.000
_cell.length_b   1.000
_cell.length_c   1.000
_cell.angle_alpha   90.00
_cell.angle_beta   90.00
_cell.angle_gamma   90.00
#
_symmetry.space_group_name_H-M   'P 1'
#
loop_
_entity.id
_entity.type
_entity.pdbx_description
1 polymer ?
#
loop_
_entity_poly.entity_id
_entity_poly.type
_entity_poly.pdbx_seq_one_letter_code
_entity_poly.pdbx_strand_id
1 'polypeptide(L)'
;TIIKALMDGLHVRVPALEVTYSMADRRFAAGCAESDGSAAACAVTQLELFVMAPMCVLLFAAYLKRWRCRDALELVLCTLQVGGTVAFAGPQVFIGLKDVWRGWELTLESVAYFWFAFAFCMPLWVVVPLALGARAWRRLDVALARTEAHVRDAKAE
;
A
#
# COMPACT_ATOMS: atom_id res chain seq x y z
N THR A 1 -5.88 7.50 0.15
CA THR A 1 -6.98 7.48 1.14
C THR A 1 -8.29 7.03 0.53
N ILE A 2 -8.83 7.75 -0.46
CA ILE A 2 -10.07 7.33 -1.17
C ILE A 2 -9.86 6.01 -1.91
N ILE A 3 -8.73 5.84 -2.61
CA ILE A 3 -8.44 4.59 -3.35
C ILE A 3 -8.41 3.37 -2.40
N LYS A 4 -7.63 3.41 -1.32
CA LYS A 4 -7.57 2.31 -0.32
C LYS A 4 -8.93 1.97 0.30
N ALA A 5 -9.68 3.00 0.69
CA ALA A 5 -10.96 2.81 1.36
C ALA A 5 -12.06 2.31 0.39
N LEU A 6 -12.07 2.83 -0.84
CA LEU A 6 -13.20 2.70 -1.75
C LEU A 6 -12.95 1.64 -2.84
N MET A 7 -11.71 1.53 -3.34
CA MET A 7 -11.31 0.54 -4.33
C MET A 7 -10.83 -0.78 -3.71
N ASP A 8 -9.83 -0.74 -2.82
CA ASP A 8 -9.18 -1.99 -2.38
C ASP A 8 -9.94 -2.74 -1.29
N GLY A 9 -10.65 -2.04 -0.41
CA GLY A 9 -11.33 -2.67 0.73
C GLY A 9 -12.83 -2.95 0.55
N LEU A 10 -13.55 -2.07 -0.15
CA LEU A 10 -14.99 -2.23 -0.37
C LEU A 10 -15.33 -3.18 -1.52
N HIS A 11 -14.35 -3.68 -2.29
CA HIS A 11 -14.63 -4.57 -3.42
C HIS A 11 -15.43 -5.81 -3.00
N VAL A 12 -15.17 -6.37 -1.82
CA VAL A 12 -15.91 -7.53 -1.27
C VAL A 12 -17.38 -7.22 -0.92
N ARG A 13 -17.75 -5.93 -0.82
CA ARG A 13 -19.11 -5.49 -0.44
C ARG A 13 -19.84 -4.73 -1.56
N VAL A 14 -19.17 -4.45 -2.67
CA VAL A 14 -19.75 -3.74 -3.82
C VAL A 14 -19.62 -4.65 -5.05
N PRO A 15 -20.71 -5.31 -5.48
CA PRO A 15 -20.67 -6.33 -6.54
C PRO A 15 -20.06 -5.83 -7.86
N ALA A 16 -20.33 -4.57 -8.24
CA ALA A 16 -19.78 -3.98 -9.46
C ALA A 16 -18.24 -3.83 -9.40
N LEU A 17 -17.70 -3.62 -8.21
CA LEU A 17 -16.27 -3.46 -7.97
C LEU A 17 -15.57 -4.82 -7.89
N GLU A 18 -16.22 -5.81 -7.28
CA GLU A 18 -15.79 -7.21 -7.26
C GLU A 18 -15.63 -7.78 -8.68
N VAL A 19 -16.59 -7.52 -9.56
CA VAL A 19 -16.53 -7.93 -10.97
C VAL A 19 -15.32 -7.28 -11.67
N THR A 20 -15.06 -6.00 -11.41
CA THR A 20 -13.91 -5.30 -12.03
C THR A 20 -12.58 -5.81 -11.49
N TYR A 21 -12.48 -6.06 -10.18
CA TYR A 21 -11.28 -6.61 -9.54
C TYR A 21 -11.00 -8.06 -9.95
N SER A 22 -12.02 -8.89 -10.07
CA SER A 22 -11.89 -10.28 -10.55
C SER A 22 -11.54 -10.36 -12.04
N MET A 23 -11.91 -9.36 -12.84
CA MET A 23 -11.39 -9.20 -14.22
C MET A 23 -9.90 -8.85 -14.21
N ALA A 24 -9.47 -7.95 -13.32
CA ALA A 24 -8.08 -7.52 -13.22
C ALA A 24 -7.15 -8.60 -12.62
N ASP A 25 -7.62 -9.34 -11.61
CA ASP A 25 -6.84 -10.35 -10.88
C ASP A 25 -7.74 -11.52 -10.48
N ARG A 26 -7.43 -12.72 -10.99
CA ARG A 26 -8.23 -13.93 -10.77
C ARG A 26 -8.31 -14.35 -9.31
N ARG A 27 -7.40 -13.91 -8.44
CA ARG A 27 -7.40 -14.24 -7.01
C ARG A 27 -8.66 -13.75 -6.30
N PHE A 28 -9.32 -12.72 -6.84
CA PHE A 28 -10.59 -12.22 -6.31
C PHE A 28 -11.83 -12.94 -6.88
N ALA A 29 -11.67 -13.81 -7.88
CA ALA A 29 -12.80 -14.48 -8.54
C ALA A 29 -13.31 -15.72 -7.79
N ALA A 30 -12.44 -16.42 -7.05
CA ALA A 30 -12.79 -17.68 -6.36
C ALA A 30 -13.15 -17.49 -4.87
N GLY A 31 -13.24 -16.23 -4.41
CA GLY A 31 -13.16 -15.92 -2.98
C GLY A 31 -11.78 -16.28 -2.42
N CYS A 32 -11.45 -15.73 -1.26
CA CYS A 32 -10.11 -15.75 -0.65
C CYS A 32 -9.51 -17.13 -0.31
N ALA A 33 -10.10 -18.25 -0.75
CA ALA A 33 -9.82 -19.59 -0.27
C ALA A 33 -9.17 -20.55 -1.28
N GLU A 34 -9.22 -20.29 -2.60
CA GLU A 34 -9.02 -21.38 -3.59
C GLU A 34 -7.80 -21.28 -4.53
N SER A 35 -6.99 -20.21 -4.50
CA SER A 35 -5.78 -20.12 -5.35
C SER A 35 -4.50 -19.81 -4.57
N ASP A 36 -3.36 -20.28 -5.10
CA ASP A 36 -2.03 -19.93 -4.61
C ASP A 36 -1.86 -18.40 -4.54
N GLY A 37 -1.66 -17.88 -3.32
CA GLY A 37 -1.51 -16.44 -3.09
C GLY A 37 -2.81 -15.63 -2.93
N SER A 38 -4.00 -16.23 -3.05
CA SER A 38 -5.29 -15.57 -2.77
C SER A 38 -5.44 -15.16 -1.30
N ALA A 39 -4.98 -16.01 -0.37
CA ALA A 39 -5.02 -15.69 1.06
C ALA A 39 -4.17 -14.45 1.40
N ALA A 40 -2.99 -14.31 0.80
CA ALA A 40 -2.12 -13.15 0.98
C ALA A 40 -2.74 -11.88 0.35
N ALA A 41 -3.32 -11.99 -0.85
CA ALA A 41 -4.01 -10.87 -1.50
C ALA A 41 -5.21 -10.38 -0.69
N CYS A 42 -6.00 -11.29 -0.14
CA CYS A 42 -7.11 -10.95 0.74
C CYS A 42 -6.66 -10.37 2.07
N ALA A 43 -5.62 -10.92 2.70
CA ALA A 43 -5.07 -10.37 3.93
C ALA A 43 -4.56 -8.93 3.73
N VAL A 44 -3.89 -8.66 2.61
CA VAL A 44 -3.43 -7.31 2.25
C VAL A 44 -4.60 -6.37 2.05
N THR A 45 -5.62 -6.73 1.27
CA THR A 45 -6.80 -5.87 1.05
C THR A 45 -7.58 -5.57 2.35
N GLN A 46 -7.68 -6.54 3.27
CA GLN A 46 -8.25 -6.30 4.60
C GLN A 46 -7.39 -5.34 5.44
N LEU A 47 -6.06 -5.54 5.43
CA LEU A 47 -5.13 -4.66 6.13
C LEU A 47 -5.16 -3.23 5.54
N GLU A 48 -5.32 -3.11 4.23
CA GLU A 48 -5.47 -1.83 3.54
C GLU A 48 -6.74 -1.10 3.96
N LEU A 49 -7.85 -1.82 4.08
CA LEU A 49 -9.13 -1.24 4.49
C LEU A 49 -9.15 -0.84 5.96
N PHE A 50 -8.73 -1.74 6.86
CA PHE A 50 -8.92 -1.58 8.30
C PHE A 50 -7.76 -0.89 8.99
N VAL A 51 -6.55 -0.92 8.41
CA VAL A 51 -5.35 -0.35 9.03
C VAL A 51 -4.85 0.82 8.19
N MET A 52 -4.48 0.59 6.92
CA MET A 52 -3.84 1.64 6.14
C MET A 52 -4.77 2.81 5.82
N ALA A 53 -6.05 2.56 5.49
CA ALA A 53 -6.98 3.64 5.17
C ALA A 53 -7.26 4.57 6.37
N PRO A 54 -7.57 4.07 7.59
CA PRO A 54 -7.65 4.90 8.78
C PRO A 54 -6.34 5.62 9.09
N MET A 55 -5.20 4.95 8.96
CA MET A 55 -3.89 5.57 9.17
C MET A 55 -3.61 6.70 8.16
N CYS A 56 -4.03 6.57 6.91
CA CYS A 56 -3.93 7.63 5.92
C CYS A 56 -4.75 8.87 6.32
N VAL A 57 -5.97 8.67 6.84
CA VAL A 57 -6.83 9.76 7.33
C VAL A 57 -6.21 10.40 8.57
N LEU A 58 -5.73 9.58 9.51
CA LEU A 58 -5.06 10.06 10.71
C LEU A 58 -3.79 10.85 10.37
N LEU A 59 -3.01 10.38 9.40
CA LEU A 59 -1.82 11.07 8.93
C LEU A 59 -2.17 12.42 8.29
N PHE A 60 -3.22 12.46 7.47
CA PHE A 60 -3.71 13.72 6.91
C PHE A 60 -4.13 14.71 8.02
N ALA A 61 -4.86 14.24 9.04
CA ALA A 61 -5.23 15.05 10.19
C ALA A 61 -4.00 15.50 11.01
N ALA A 62 -3.00 14.63 11.18
CA ALA A 62 -1.73 14.94 11.85
C ALA A 62 -0.94 16.01 11.10
N TYR A 63 -1.01 16.01 9.76
CA TYR A 63 -0.43 17.05 8.92
C TYR A 63 -1.13 18.41 9.11
N LEU A 64 -2.47 18.42 9.10
CA LEU A 64 -3.25 19.65 9.33
C LEU A 64 -3.01 20.24 10.72
N LYS A 65 -2.97 19.38 11.75
CA LYS A 65 -2.77 19.78 13.15
C LYS A 65 -1.30 19.89 13.57
N ARG A 66 -0.36 19.67 12.64
CA ARG A 66 1.10 19.68 12.87
C ARG A 66 1.54 18.83 14.07
N TRP A 67 1.01 17.62 14.18
CA TRP A 67 1.35 16.72 15.29
C TRP A 67 2.83 16.31 15.27
N ARG A 68 3.43 16.19 16.46
CA ARG A 68 4.86 15.84 16.62
C ARG A 68 5.18 14.41 16.14
N CYS A 69 4.19 13.52 16.17
CA CYS A 69 4.31 12.13 15.73
C CYS A 69 4.03 11.93 14.23
N ARG A 70 3.78 13.00 13.44
CA ARG A 70 3.43 12.89 12.02
C ARG A 70 4.48 12.11 11.22
N ASP A 71 5.76 12.34 11.51
CA ASP A 71 6.86 11.78 10.73
C ASP A 71 7.02 10.28 11.02
N ALA A 72 6.79 9.86 12.27
CA ALA A 72 6.73 8.44 12.64
C ALA A 72 5.52 7.74 12.01
N LEU A 73 4.35 8.39 12.03
CA LEU A 73 3.13 7.84 11.44
C LEU A 73 3.25 7.70 9.91
N GLU A 74 3.87 8.67 9.23
CA GLU A 74 4.15 8.60 7.80
C GLU A 74 5.11 7.45 7.47
N LEU A 75 6.17 7.28 8.26
CA LEU A 75 7.14 6.22 8.05
C LEU A 75 6.49 4.84 8.18
N VAL A 76 5.71 4.61 9.24
CA VAL A 76 4.98 3.35 9.46
C VAL A 76 3.97 3.09 8.34
N LEU A 77 3.24 4.11 7.90
CA LEU A 77 2.30 3.96 6.80
C LEU A 77 3.03 3.60 5.49
N CYS A 78 4.16 4.26 5.21
CA CYS A 78 4.95 3.98 4.01
C CYS A 78 5.53 2.56 4.02
N THR A 79 6.04 2.06 5.16
CA THR A 79 6.55 0.69 5.26
C THR A 79 5.44 -0.36 5.11
N LEU A 80 4.28 -0.14 5.75
CA LEU A 80 3.11 -1.00 5.56
C LEU A 80 2.69 -1.05 4.09
N GLN A 81 2.73 0.09 3.40
CA GLN A 81 2.32 0.19 2.01
C GLN A 81 3.28 -0.56 1.08
N VAL A 82 4.60 -0.36 1.22
CA VAL A 82 5.60 -1.11 0.45
C VAL A 82 5.51 -2.61 0.76
N GLY A 83 5.43 -2.98 2.04
CA GLY A 83 5.31 -4.37 2.46
C GLY A 83 4.05 -5.05 1.92
N GLY A 84 2.91 -4.36 1.97
CA GLY A 84 1.65 -4.82 1.41
C GLY A 84 1.73 -5.04 -0.10
N THR A 85 2.30 -4.07 -0.84
CA THR A 85 2.48 -4.21 -2.30
C THR A 85 3.42 -5.35 -2.67
N VAL A 86 4.52 -5.54 -1.93
CA VAL A 86 5.44 -6.68 -2.14
C VAL A 86 4.75 -8.01 -1.81
N ALA A 87 4.00 -8.10 -0.72
CA ALA A 87 3.25 -9.31 -0.36
C ALA A 87 2.13 -9.63 -1.38
N PHE A 88 1.54 -8.60 -1.98
CA PHE A 88 0.49 -8.74 -3.00
C PHE A 88 1.04 -9.15 -4.37
N ALA A 89 2.05 -8.44 -4.89
CA ALA A 89 2.57 -8.60 -6.25
C ALA A 89 3.75 -9.58 -6.34
N GLY A 90 4.53 -9.74 -5.27
CA GLY A 90 5.71 -10.60 -5.24
C GLY A 90 5.42 -12.04 -5.66
N PRO A 91 4.44 -12.74 -5.04
CA PRO A 91 4.07 -14.09 -5.44
C PRO A 91 3.69 -14.18 -6.92
N GLN A 92 3.00 -13.17 -7.46
CA GLN A 92 2.62 -13.12 -8.88
C GLN A 92 3.84 -13.03 -9.80
N VAL A 93 4.84 -12.24 -9.45
CA VAL A 93 6.09 -12.15 -10.23
C VAL A 93 6.82 -13.51 -10.24
N PHE A 94 6.83 -14.23 -9.12
CA PHE A 94 7.49 -15.54 -9.04
C PHE A 94 6.77 -16.65 -9.82
N ILE A 95 5.42 -16.64 -9.87
CA ILE A 95 4.64 -17.63 -10.63
C ILE A 95 4.43 -17.24 -12.11
N GLY A 96 5.14 -16.23 -12.60
CA GLY A 96 5.05 -15.80 -14.00
C GLY A 96 3.75 -15.07 -14.36
N LEU A 97 3.16 -14.36 -13.40
CA LEU A 97 1.95 -13.54 -13.54
C LEU A 97 0.70 -14.33 -13.92
N LYS A 98 0.65 -15.63 -13.61
CA LYS A 98 -0.42 -16.56 -14.02
C LYS A 98 -1.85 -16.09 -13.73
N ASP A 99 -2.08 -15.35 -12.64
CA ASP A 99 -3.42 -14.90 -12.24
C ASP A 99 -3.82 -13.54 -12.84
N VAL A 100 -2.83 -12.76 -13.29
CA VAL A 100 -3.02 -11.40 -13.84
C VAL A 100 -2.88 -11.40 -15.37
N TRP A 101 -1.88 -12.12 -15.89
CA TRP A 101 -1.61 -12.27 -17.31
C TRP A 101 -2.32 -13.52 -17.87
N ARG A 102 -3.35 -13.30 -18.68
CA ARG A 102 -4.15 -14.37 -19.32
C ARG A 102 -3.80 -14.60 -20.80
N GLY A 103 -2.64 -14.13 -21.26
CA GLY A 103 -2.28 -14.15 -22.69
C GLY A 103 -3.13 -13.19 -23.52
N TRP A 104 -3.35 -11.98 -23.03
CA TRP A 104 -4.27 -11.04 -23.65
C TRP A 104 -3.72 -10.58 -25.00
N GLU A 105 -4.56 -10.57 -26.03
CA GLU A 105 -4.30 -9.78 -27.24
C GLU A 105 -4.24 -8.29 -26.85
N LEU A 106 -3.56 -7.46 -27.65
CA LEU A 106 -3.37 -6.02 -27.43
C LEU A 106 -4.70 -5.25 -27.62
N THR A 107 -5.65 -5.51 -26.73
CA THR A 107 -6.96 -4.86 -26.65
C THR A 107 -6.92 -3.75 -25.60
N LEU A 108 -7.86 -2.81 -25.67
CA LEU A 108 -7.97 -1.70 -24.73
C LEU A 108 -8.11 -2.17 -23.27
N GLU A 109 -8.79 -3.31 -23.06
CA GLU A 109 -8.93 -3.94 -21.75
C GLU A 109 -7.58 -4.46 -21.24
N SER A 110 -6.75 -5.08 -22.10
CA SER A 110 -5.41 -5.56 -21.72
C SER A 110 -4.50 -4.42 -21.28
N VAL A 111 -4.60 -3.29 -21.96
CA VAL A 111 -3.83 -2.09 -21.64
C VAL A 111 -4.29 -1.50 -20.32
N ALA A 112 -5.60 -1.44 -20.07
CA ALA A 112 -6.15 -0.89 -18.84
C ALA A 112 -5.85 -1.77 -17.60
N TYR A 113 -6.12 -3.07 -17.68
CA TYR A 113 -6.04 -3.95 -16.50
C TYR A 113 -4.63 -4.44 -16.22
N PHE A 114 -3.89 -4.88 -17.24
CA PHE A 114 -2.54 -5.39 -17.03
C PHE A 114 -1.51 -4.26 -17.07
N TRP A 115 -1.43 -3.51 -18.17
CA TRP A 115 -0.34 -2.53 -18.34
C TRP A 115 -0.48 -1.31 -17.43
N PHE A 116 -1.69 -0.77 -17.28
CA PHE A 116 -1.92 0.37 -16.43
C PHE A 116 -2.08 -0.03 -14.96
N ALA A 117 -3.06 -0.87 -14.63
CA ALA A 117 -3.35 -1.17 -13.21
C ALA A 117 -2.29 -2.06 -12.55
N PHE A 118 -1.74 -3.06 -13.23
CA PHE A 118 -0.70 -3.90 -12.64
C PHE A 118 0.72 -3.35 -12.93
N ALA A 119 1.11 -3.21 -14.19
CA ALA A 119 2.50 -2.90 -14.54
C ALA A 119 2.92 -1.45 -14.25
N PHE A 120 2.01 -0.47 -14.33
CA PHE A 120 2.33 0.93 -14.04
C PHE A 120 2.00 1.33 -12.60
N CYS A 121 0.80 1.03 -12.13
CA CYS A 121 0.38 1.45 -10.79
C CYS A 121 1.12 0.69 -9.68
N MET A 122 1.38 -0.63 -9.79
CA MET A 122 2.05 -1.37 -8.70
C MET A 122 3.46 -0.84 -8.38
N PRO A 123 4.34 -0.57 -9.36
CA PRO A 123 5.62 0.08 -9.08
C PRO A 123 5.46 1.47 -8.44
N LEU A 124 4.44 2.24 -8.83
CA LEU A 124 4.18 3.56 -8.26
C LEU A 124 3.82 3.45 -6.76
N TRP A 125 3.08 2.41 -6.37
CA TRP A 125 2.79 2.07 -4.98
C TRP A 125 4.02 1.64 -4.16
N VAL A 126 5.16 1.37 -4.81
CA VAL A 126 6.44 1.14 -4.13
C VAL A 126 7.30 2.40 -4.13
N VAL A 127 7.47 3.03 -5.29
CA VAL A 127 8.39 4.17 -5.47
C VAL A 127 7.93 5.39 -4.67
N VAL A 128 6.62 5.72 -4.70
CA VAL A 128 6.11 6.91 -4.00
C VAL A 128 6.25 6.78 -2.48
N PRO A 129 5.80 5.67 -1.83
CA PRO A 129 6.00 5.50 -0.40
C PRO A 129 7.46 5.39 0.02
N LEU A 130 8.34 4.82 -0.80
CA LEU A 130 9.79 4.84 -0.51
C LEU A 130 10.34 6.25 -0.50
N ALA A 131 9.97 7.08 -1.49
CA ALA A 131 10.43 8.47 -1.56
C ALA A 131 9.91 9.30 -0.38
N LEU A 132 8.63 9.13 0.00
CA LEU A 132 8.02 9.81 1.16
C LEU A 132 8.61 9.30 2.48
N GLY A 133 8.73 7.98 2.64
CA GLY A 133 9.33 7.34 3.80
C GLY A 133 10.78 7.78 4.02
N ALA A 134 11.59 7.86 2.97
CA ALA A 134 12.97 8.37 3.07
C ALA A 134 13.03 9.85 3.48
N ARG A 135 12.05 10.67 3.06
CA ARG A 135 11.93 12.06 3.53
C ARG A 135 11.53 12.12 5.00
N ALA A 136 10.55 11.32 5.42
CA ALA A 136 10.11 11.23 6.81
C ALA A 136 11.24 10.73 7.73
N TRP A 137 11.98 9.71 7.30
CA TRP A 137 13.15 9.18 8.02
C TRP A 137 14.19 10.26 8.30
N ARG A 138 14.57 11.04 7.28
CA ARG A 138 15.53 12.16 7.46
C ARG A 138 15.02 13.22 8.44
N ARG A 139 13.72 13.50 8.46
CA ARG A 139 13.15 14.47 9.42
C ARG A 139 13.17 13.93 10.85
N LEU A 140 12.91 12.64 11.03
CA LEU A 140 13.02 11.96 12.33
C LEU A 140 14.46 11.94 12.85
N ASP A 141 15.41 11.57 11.99
CA ASP A 141 16.83 11.50 12.34
C ASP A 141 17.36 12.85 12.87
N VAL A 142 17.03 13.94 12.16
CA VAL A 142 17.37 15.30 12.61
C VAL A 142 16.68 15.68 13.93
N ALA A 143 15.43 15.26 14.15
CA ALA A 143 14.70 15.54 15.38
C ALA A 143 15.24 14.76 16.58
N LEU A 144 15.65 13.51 16.37
CA LEU A 144 16.27 12.65 17.38
C LEU A 144 17.63 13.21 17.79
N ALA A 145 18.51 13.53 16.83
CA ALA A 145 19.82 14.12 17.11
C ALA A 145 19.74 15.40 17.95
N ARG A 146 18.73 16.25 17.72
CA ARG A 146 18.48 17.46 18.53
C ARG A 146 18.04 17.12 19.96
N THR A 147 17.23 16.08 20.10
CA THR A 147 16.74 15.63 21.41
C THR A 147 17.88 15.03 22.23
N GLU A 148 18.75 14.24 21.61
CA GLU A 148 19.94 13.67 22.24
C GLU A 148 20.92 14.75 22.71
N ALA A 149 21.18 15.76 21.87
CA ALA A 149 22.01 16.90 22.25
C ALA A 149 21.44 17.62 23.49
N HIS A 150 20.13 17.90 23.50
CA HIS A 150 19.48 18.55 24.63
C HIS A 150 19.54 17.72 25.92
N VAL A 151 19.32 16.40 25.83
CA VAL A 151 19.42 15.49 26.99
C VAL A 151 20.84 15.39 27.52
N ARG A 152 21.85 15.44 26.64
CA ARG A 152 23.26 15.44 27.04
C ARG A 152 23.63 16.73 27.79
N ASP A 153 23.21 17.87 27.28
CA ASP A 153 23.50 19.17 27.89
C ASP A 153 22.82 19.29 29.27
N ALA A 154 21.57 18.82 29.40
CA ALA A 154 20.85 18.79 30.67
C ALA A 154 21.43 17.84 31.74
N LYS A 155 22.32 16.90 31.35
CA LYS A 155 23.05 16.02 32.29
C LYS A 155 24.41 16.56 32.70
N ALA A 156 24.90 17.60 32.02
CA ALA A 156 26.18 18.22 32.29
C ALA A 156 26.08 19.38 33.31
N GLU A 157 24.86 19.84 33.61
CA GLU A 157 24.50 20.77 34.69
C GLU A 157 24.21 20.03 36.01
#